data_AF-F1L4Y7-F1
#
_entry.id   AF-F1L4Y7-F1
#
_cell.length_a   1.000
_cell.length_b   1.000
_cell.length_c   1.000
_cell.angle_alpha   90.00
_cell.angle_beta   90.00
_cell.angle_gamma   90.00
#
_symmetry.space_group_name_H-M   'P 1'
#
loop_
_entity.id
_entity.type
_entity.pdbx_description
1 polymer ?
#
loop_
_entity_poly.entity_id
_entity_poly.type
_entity_poly.pdbx_seq_one_letter_code
_entity_poly.pdbx_strand_id
1 'polypeptide(L)'
;MGEANRRSLRPNAGISLSDLSSEHSEAEKIIEEDEVVASPPYNEERVKKKDFRMERIVVDSPKNNIKESFEVRVHVIGAEIQQHGLTEREINVSLRVYLAGQCRSVLTHSGTATPRWNETLSFTVEKELIDLRETELEFKMYGVGGLFRRDRLWGSFVCDLYTIYRSDGHCIVRKWFPLTSALSSKERSAENDYEGMSDLCGFLKMSVCVRRLHHADANIDMSFFEDTTDDEREMVFTESLLHHTMTVRVYKLCQLDPGIIHYDHPHTYLIVQVQVGKEEAYTHAVKATSESVSVNEEIYLRLLWPTVARKVIFRILGKNRSEALAEAVLNLKQCQGDDECGRCLPLFGPAFVNFHRIEEPGEPSAAVHFVGRALVEFDCAEGDRVRDRCSIPDEEAKYADYIQGRCEYVLLCSFSDANYIHPMFRKKNINFNISLGPFGNTAYSTTISAHRTISATPAYSGMKYYGIAWGNQKPVCEIQCAWENIERRIGRCNAVQHIANMVDRLVNAAVRET
;
A
#
# COMPACT_ATOMS: atom_id res chain seq x y z
N MET A 1 14.22 -67.51 -37.28
CA MET A 1 13.47 -66.31 -37.71
C MET A 1 13.90 -65.20 -36.76
N GLY A 2 15.02 -64.51 -37.02
CA GLY A 2 15.19 -63.41 -37.99
C GLY A 2 15.16 -62.11 -37.17
N GLU A 3 16.29 -61.66 -36.63
CA GLU A 3 17.17 -60.58 -37.16
C GLU A 3 16.41 -59.26 -37.42
N ALA A 4 16.87 -58.05 -37.13
CA ALA A 4 18.03 -57.47 -36.46
C ALA A 4 17.77 -55.94 -36.49
N ASN A 5 18.16 -55.18 -35.45
CA ASN A 5 19.00 -53.97 -35.60
C ASN A 5 19.11 -53.19 -34.27
N ARG A 6 20.30 -53.31 -33.66
CA ARG A 6 20.90 -52.32 -32.76
C ARG A 6 22.11 -51.72 -33.49
N ARG A 7 22.22 -50.39 -33.53
CA ARG A 7 23.45 -49.60 -33.76
C ARG A 7 23.34 -48.43 -32.78
N SER A 8 24.11 -48.28 -31.71
CA SER A 8 25.57 -48.09 -31.56
C SER A 8 26.11 -46.91 -32.38
N LEU A 9 26.12 -45.72 -31.78
CA LEU A 9 26.98 -44.60 -32.16
C LEU A 9 28.08 -44.49 -31.11
N ARG A 10 29.34 -44.62 -31.53
CA ARG A 10 30.53 -44.21 -30.77
C ARG A 10 31.11 -42.92 -31.39
N PRO A 11 31.84 -42.13 -30.59
CA PRO A 11 32.23 -40.75 -30.91
C PRO A 11 33.56 -40.69 -31.66
N ASN A 12 33.86 -39.56 -32.31
CA ASN A 12 35.26 -39.11 -32.47
C ASN A 12 35.41 -37.63 -32.88
N ALA A 13 36.41 -37.01 -32.25
CA ALA A 13 37.26 -35.85 -32.62
C ALA A 13 36.57 -34.53 -33.05
N GLY A 14 36.87 -33.35 -32.48
CA GLY A 14 38.13 -32.88 -31.89
C GLY A 14 38.90 -32.08 -32.94
N ILE A 15 38.62 -30.77 -33.05
CA ILE A 15 39.47 -29.79 -33.77
C ILE A 15 39.55 -28.51 -32.94
N SER A 16 40.80 -28.06 -32.80
CA SER A 16 41.33 -27.03 -31.90
C SER A 16 41.09 -25.60 -32.40
N LEU A 17 41.00 -24.68 -31.43
CA LEU A 17 41.11 -23.23 -31.57
C LEU A 17 42.57 -22.83 -31.80
N SER A 18 42.95 -22.58 -33.04
CA SER A 18 44.12 -21.81 -33.47
C SER A 18 44.10 -21.78 -35.00
N ASP A 19 44.39 -20.62 -35.60
CA ASP A 19 44.34 -20.30 -37.04
C ASP A 19 42.95 -19.74 -37.43
N LEU A 20 42.71 -18.44 -37.54
CA LEU A 20 43.45 -17.45 -38.33
C LEU A 20 43.18 -16.04 -37.77
N SER A 21 44.21 -15.39 -37.24
CA SER A 21 44.30 -13.95 -37.07
C SER A 21 45.39 -13.44 -38.00
N SER A 22 45.02 -12.62 -38.98
CA SER A 22 45.81 -11.56 -39.65
C SER A 22 45.35 -11.41 -41.08
N GLU A 23 44.62 -10.33 -41.36
CA GLU A 23 44.92 -9.48 -42.51
C GLU A 23 44.33 -8.09 -42.24
N HIS A 24 45.17 -7.10 -42.45
CA HIS A 24 45.03 -5.69 -42.11
C HIS A 24 44.27 -4.92 -43.21
N SER A 25 43.63 -3.82 -42.79
CA SER A 25 43.70 -2.48 -43.41
C SER A 25 43.29 -2.29 -44.88
N GLU A 26 42.29 -1.42 -45.08
CA GLU A 26 41.95 -0.53 -46.23
C GLU A 26 40.40 -0.58 -46.41
N ALA A 27 39.61 0.49 -46.45
CA ALA A 27 39.84 1.82 -47.00
C ALA A 27 38.90 2.88 -46.38
N GLU A 28 39.42 4.11 -46.31
CA GLU A 28 38.68 5.36 -46.06
C GLU A 28 38.02 5.93 -47.33
N LYS A 29 37.01 6.79 -47.11
CA LYS A 29 36.49 7.92 -47.95
C LYS A 29 35.84 7.61 -49.30
N ILE A 30 34.57 8.04 -49.46
CA ILE A 30 34.11 9.03 -50.47
C ILE A 30 32.90 9.82 -49.88
N ILE A 31 32.93 11.15 -50.01
CA ILE A 31 31.89 12.17 -49.77
C ILE A 31 31.60 12.84 -51.13
N GLU A 32 30.33 13.19 -51.42
CA GLU A 32 29.82 14.31 -52.27
C GLU A 32 28.27 14.33 -52.14
N GLU A 33 27.62 15.36 -51.57
CA GLU A 33 27.00 16.58 -52.18
C GLU A 33 25.88 16.23 -53.21
N ASP A 34 24.67 16.78 -53.29
CA ASP A 34 23.96 17.94 -52.70
C ASP A 34 22.44 17.83 -53.06
N GLU A 35 21.51 18.38 -52.25
CA GLU A 35 20.48 19.35 -52.68
C GLU A 35 19.45 19.69 -51.55
N VAL A 36 19.24 20.99 -51.39
CA VAL A 36 18.40 21.67 -50.40
C VAL A 36 17.10 22.14 -51.07
N VAL A 37 15.94 21.93 -50.42
CA VAL A 37 14.71 22.69 -50.70
C VAL A 37 14.14 23.26 -49.39
N ALA A 38 13.99 24.58 -49.35
CA ALA A 38 13.66 25.37 -48.17
C ALA A 38 12.14 25.50 -47.90
N SER A 39 11.79 25.67 -46.63
CA SER A 39 10.48 26.12 -46.12
C SER A 39 10.64 27.47 -45.38
N PRO A 40 9.63 28.36 -45.39
CA PRO A 40 9.79 29.79 -45.03
C PRO A 40 9.82 30.07 -43.51
N PRO A 41 10.30 31.27 -43.09
CA PRO A 41 10.58 31.57 -41.69
C PRO A 41 9.32 31.94 -40.89
N TYR A 42 9.29 31.48 -39.65
CA TYR A 42 8.29 31.76 -38.62
C TYR A 42 8.51 33.15 -37.99
N ASN A 43 7.45 33.94 -37.88
CA ASN A 43 7.46 35.32 -37.38
C ASN A 43 7.17 35.33 -35.86
N GLU A 44 8.11 35.77 -35.02
CA GLU A 44 7.92 35.92 -33.58
C GLU A 44 7.14 37.20 -33.26
N GLU A 45 5.84 37.08 -32.95
CA GLU A 45 5.14 38.14 -32.21
C GLU A 45 5.32 37.95 -30.69
N ARG A 46 6.07 38.88 -30.10
CA ARG A 46 6.27 39.05 -28.66
C ARG A 46 4.94 39.22 -27.90
N VAL A 47 4.51 38.16 -27.21
CA VAL A 47 3.56 38.29 -26.10
C VAL A 47 4.32 38.74 -24.85
N LYS A 48 3.98 39.93 -24.35
CA LYS A 48 4.54 40.51 -23.12
C LYS A 48 4.30 39.57 -21.93
N LYS A 49 5.38 38.99 -21.36
CA LYS A 49 5.35 38.32 -20.06
C LYS A 49 4.86 39.33 -19.00
N LYS A 50 3.69 39.04 -18.41
CA LYS A 50 3.28 39.63 -17.14
C LYS A 50 4.19 39.03 -16.07
N ASP A 51 4.94 39.87 -15.37
CA ASP A 51 5.72 39.49 -14.19
C ASP A 51 4.76 38.92 -13.13
N PHE A 52 4.67 37.59 -13.07
CA PHE A 52 4.17 36.89 -11.90
C PHE A 52 5.30 36.91 -10.87
N ARG A 53 5.22 37.89 -9.98
CA ARG A 53 6.02 37.94 -8.77
C ARG A 53 5.56 36.77 -7.88
N MET A 54 6.28 35.65 -7.95
CA MET A 54 6.16 34.54 -6.98
C MET A 54 6.39 35.13 -5.58
N GLU A 55 5.32 35.29 -4.81
CA GLU A 55 5.47 35.35 -3.36
C GLU A 55 6.09 34.03 -2.93
N ARG A 56 7.27 34.11 -2.31
CA ARG A 56 7.97 32.97 -1.73
C ARG A 56 7.08 32.40 -0.63
N ILE A 57 6.31 31.37 -0.95
CA ILE A 57 5.91 30.39 0.06
C ILE A 57 7.21 29.66 0.41
N VAL A 58 7.73 29.93 1.61
CA VAL A 58 8.87 29.21 2.16
C VAL A 58 8.39 27.79 2.44
N VAL A 59 8.58 26.90 1.46
CA VAL A 59 8.36 25.46 1.64
C VAL A 59 9.58 24.92 2.38
N ASP A 60 9.42 24.70 3.67
CA ASP A 60 10.45 24.09 4.51
C ASP A 60 10.63 22.63 4.08
N SER A 61 11.72 22.35 3.36
CA SER A 61 12.18 20.99 3.10
C SER A 61 12.42 20.27 4.44
N PRO A 62 12.01 18.99 4.62
CA PRO A 62 12.22 18.25 5.86
C PRO A 62 13.70 17.90 6.00
N LYS A 63 14.52 18.87 6.44
CA LYS A 63 15.98 18.75 6.49
C LYS A 63 16.56 18.43 7.85
N ASN A 64 15.77 18.10 8.87
CA ASN A 64 16.30 17.82 10.19
C ASN A 64 15.47 16.76 10.94
N ASN A 65 16.08 15.66 11.36
CA ASN A 65 15.58 14.74 12.40
C ASN A 65 15.59 15.44 13.78
N ILE A 66 14.93 16.59 13.87
CA ILE A 66 14.78 17.34 15.12
C ILE A 66 13.33 17.14 15.56
N LYS A 67 13.17 16.67 16.79
CA LYS A 67 11.87 16.65 17.45
C LYS A 67 11.44 18.08 17.72
N GLU A 68 10.24 18.40 17.27
CA GLU A 68 9.62 19.70 17.47
C GLU A 68 8.39 19.55 18.38
N SER A 69 8.09 20.61 19.13
CA SER A 69 6.85 20.69 19.90
C SER A 69 5.72 21.22 19.03
N PHE A 70 4.68 20.43 18.88
CA PHE A 70 3.45 20.79 18.16
C PHE A 70 2.31 21.03 19.16
N GLU A 71 1.63 22.16 19.01
CA GLU A 71 0.34 22.43 19.65
C GLU A 71 -0.80 22.05 18.70
N VAL A 72 -1.69 21.19 19.17
CA VAL A 72 -2.89 20.80 18.42
C VAL A 72 -4.11 21.38 19.12
N ARG A 73 -4.85 22.28 18.46
CA ARG A 73 -6.10 22.84 18.99
C ARG A 73 -7.28 22.29 18.20
N VAL A 74 -8.23 21.71 18.92
CA VAL A 74 -9.48 21.16 18.40
C VAL A 74 -10.62 21.97 18.99
N HIS A 75 -11.29 22.77 18.18
CA HIS A 75 -12.49 23.49 18.56
C HIS A 75 -13.72 22.74 18.08
N VAL A 76 -14.44 22.15 19.03
CA VAL A 76 -15.62 21.33 18.80
C VAL A 76 -16.85 22.22 18.82
N ILE A 77 -17.46 22.42 17.64
CA ILE A 77 -18.62 23.32 17.49
C ILE A 77 -19.89 22.57 17.88
N GLY A 78 -20.09 21.39 17.30
CA GLY A 78 -21.28 20.59 17.52
C GLY A 78 -21.25 19.27 16.78
N ALA A 79 -22.33 18.50 16.86
CA ALA A 79 -22.53 17.30 16.04
C ALA A 79 -23.97 17.22 15.57
N GLU A 80 -24.21 16.39 14.56
CA GLU A 80 -25.51 15.91 14.14
C GLU A 80 -25.50 14.38 14.23
N ILE A 81 -26.36 13.82 15.05
CA ILE A 81 -26.36 12.38 15.36
C ILE A 81 -27.53 11.73 14.63
N GLN A 82 -27.22 10.75 13.81
CA GLN A 82 -28.19 10.01 13.01
C GLN A 82 -28.29 8.60 13.57
N GLN A 83 -29.12 8.42 14.60
CA GLN A 83 -29.33 7.09 15.20
C GLN A 83 -30.81 6.72 15.22
N HIS A 84 -31.12 5.55 14.65
CA HIS A 84 -32.46 4.99 14.69
C HIS A 84 -32.80 4.38 16.06
N GLY A 85 -33.98 4.71 16.60
CA GLY A 85 -34.59 4.00 17.73
C GLY A 85 -34.31 4.55 19.13
N LEU A 86 -33.70 5.74 19.29
CA LEU A 86 -33.62 6.45 20.57
C LEU A 86 -34.47 7.73 20.51
N THR A 87 -35.16 8.04 21.60
CA THR A 87 -35.85 9.33 21.76
C THR A 87 -34.86 10.41 22.20
N GLU A 88 -35.11 11.68 21.88
CA GLU A 88 -34.24 12.81 22.26
C GLU A 88 -33.88 12.82 23.76
N ARG A 89 -34.82 12.41 24.61
CA ARG A 89 -34.66 12.32 26.07
C ARG A 89 -33.67 11.25 26.54
N GLU A 90 -33.33 10.31 25.67
CA GLU A 90 -32.38 9.21 25.93
C GLU A 90 -30.99 9.50 25.37
N ILE A 91 -30.83 10.60 24.63
CA ILE A 91 -29.56 11.00 24.03
C ILE A 91 -28.73 11.73 25.09
N ASN A 92 -27.70 11.07 25.59
CA ASN A 92 -26.70 11.68 26.46
C ASN A 92 -25.33 11.40 25.87
N VAL A 93 -24.60 12.44 25.47
CA VAL A 93 -23.39 12.29 24.65
C VAL A 93 -22.17 12.96 25.23
N SER A 94 -21.04 12.27 25.08
CA SER A 94 -19.72 12.79 25.38
C SER A 94 -18.79 12.49 24.20
N LEU A 95 -18.19 13.55 23.62
CA LEU A 95 -17.11 13.40 22.65
C LEU A 95 -15.77 13.35 23.38
N ARG A 96 -14.98 12.33 23.08
CA ARG A 96 -13.61 12.15 23.56
C ARG A 96 -12.64 12.23 22.39
N VAL A 97 -11.58 13.01 22.56
CA VAL A 97 -10.53 13.23 21.58
C VAL A 97 -9.22 12.66 22.14
N TYR A 98 -8.62 11.76 21.38
CA TYR A 98 -7.40 11.03 21.73
C TYR A 98 -6.27 11.46 20.81
N LEU A 99 -5.11 11.76 21.40
CA LEU A 99 -3.91 12.11 20.66
C LEU A 99 -2.67 11.69 21.44
N ALA A 100 -1.81 10.85 20.84
CA ALA A 100 -0.52 10.44 21.42
C ALA A 100 -0.62 9.96 22.90
N GLY A 101 -1.66 9.18 23.22
CA GLY A 101 -1.93 8.68 24.58
C GLY A 101 -2.62 9.68 25.52
N GLN A 102 -2.77 10.94 25.11
CA GLN A 102 -3.58 11.93 25.82
C GLN A 102 -5.06 11.78 25.43
N CYS A 103 -5.96 12.04 26.37
CA CYS A 103 -7.41 12.05 26.15
C CYS A 103 -8.00 13.34 26.74
N ARG A 104 -8.79 14.06 25.97
CA ARG A 104 -9.60 15.18 26.44
C ARG A 104 -11.03 14.99 25.98
N SER A 105 -11.99 15.58 26.68
CA SER A 105 -13.41 15.44 26.36
C SER A 105 -14.11 16.77 26.52
N VAL A 106 -15.11 17.00 25.68
CA VAL A 106 -16.06 18.09 25.87
C VAL A 106 -17.07 17.73 26.96
N LEU A 107 -17.79 18.73 27.50
CA LEU A 107 -18.83 18.50 28.48
C LEU A 107 -19.93 17.59 27.91
N THR A 108 -20.49 16.76 28.78
CA THR A 108 -21.60 15.88 28.41
C THR A 108 -22.84 16.70 28.08
N HIS A 109 -23.42 16.49 26.91
CA HIS A 109 -24.65 17.16 26.48
C HIS A 109 -25.80 16.15 26.46
N SER A 110 -26.94 16.51 27.03
CA SER A 110 -28.13 15.64 27.10
C SER A 110 -29.29 16.19 26.26
N GLY A 111 -30.21 15.31 25.88
CA GLY A 111 -31.52 15.68 25.38
C GLY A 111 -31.63 16.07 23.90
N THR A 112 -30.58 15.93 23.08
CA THR A 112 -30.60 16.41 21.70
C THR A 112 -29.71 15.60 20.75
N ALA A 113 -30.20 15.36 19.53
CA ALA A 113 -29.44 14.78 18.43
C ALA A 113 -28.47 15.79 17.78
N THR A 114 -28.57 17.08 18.11
CA THR A 114 -27.71 18.14 17.58
C THR A 114 -26.97 18.89 18.69
N PRO A 115 -26.10 18.20 19.46
CA PRO A 115 -25.37 18.83 20.56
C PRO A 115 -24.48 19.96 20.04
N ARG A 116 -24.43 21.07 20.79
CA ARG A 116 -23.54 22.21 20.53
C ARG A 116 -22.65 22.39 21.76
N TRP A 117 -21.33 22.29 21.55
CA TRP A 117 -20.35 22.42 22.63
C TRP A 117 -19.67 23.76 22.60
N ASN A 118 -19.20 24.16 21.42
CA ASN A 118 -18.37 25.35 21.23
C ASN A 118 -17.16 25.38 22.18
N GLU A 119 -16.52 24.22 22.36
CA GLU A 119 -15.43 24.01 23.33
C GLU A 119 -14.10 23.75 22.61
N THR A 120 -13.01 24.34 23.13
CA THR A 120 -11.66 24.14 22.59
C THR A 120 -10.84 23.19 23.46
N LEU A 121 -10.40 22.08 22.88
CA LEU A 121 -9.46 21.12 23.45
C LEU A 121 -8.08 21.38 22.85
N SER A 122 -7.09 21.69 23.66
CA SER A 122 -5.69 21.84 23.20
C SER A 122 -4.90 20.57 23.47
N PHE A 123 -3.79 20.30 22.81
CA PHE A 123 -2.87 19.21 23.11
C PHE A 123 -1.46 19.68 22.76
N THR A 124 -0.47 19.06 23.37
CA THR A 124 0.94 19.30 23.04
C THR A 124 1.61 17.97 22.84
N VAL A 125 2.28 17.80 21.69
CA VAL A 125 3.01 16.59 21.32
C VAL A 125 4.41 16.96 20.86
N GLU A 126 5.39 16.13 21.21
CA GLU A 126 6.76 16.27 20.75
C GLU A 126 7.05 15.16 19.75
N LYS A 127 7.27 15.52 18.49
CA LYS A 127 7.37 14.60 17.36
C LYS A 127 8.33 15.14 16.31
N GLU A 128 8.90 14.26 15.51
CA GLU A 128 9.50 14.70 14.25
C GLU A 128 8.38 15.01 13.26
N LEU A 129 8.62 15.91 12.30
CA LEU A 129 7.61 16.28 11.30
C LEU A 129 7.07 15.06 10.53
N ILE A 130 7.97 14.10 10.26
CA ILE A 130 7.66 12.82 9.62
C ILE A 130 6.71 11.95 10.46
N ASP A 131 6.86 11.98 11.78
CA ASP A 131 6.07 11.18 12.73
C ASP A 131 4.63 11.67 12.89
N LEU A 132 4.31 12.90 12.45
CA LEU A 132 2.93 13.41 12.48
C LEU A 132 1.98 12.54 11.65
N ARG A 133 2.50 11.80 10.67
CA ARG A 133 1.74 10.88 9.80
C ARG A 133 1.23 9.65 10.52
N GLU A 134 2.01 9.16 11.48
CA GLU A 134 1.63 8.02 12.31
C GLU A 134 0.91 8.45 13.58
N THR A 135 0.85 9.76 13.83
CA THR A 135 0.20 10.32 15.01
C THR A 135 -1.28 10.52 14.71
N GLU A 136 -2.07 9.50 15.07
CA GLU A 136 -3.53 9.50 14.90
C GLU A 136 -4.20 10.44 15.91
N LEU A 137 -5.04 11.35 15.40
CA LEU A 137 -6.01 12.16 16.14
C LEU A 137 -7.38 11.49 16.00
N GLU A 138 -7.84 10.89 17.09
CA GLU A 138 -9.04 10.06 17.11
C GLU A 138 -10.16 10.72 17.91
N PHE A 139 -11.35 10.74 17.31
CA PHE A 139 -12.57 11.31 17.86
C PHE A 139 -13.55 10.16 18.11
N LYS A 140 -14.05 10.04 19.33
CA LYS A 140 -15.00 9.01 19.73
C LYS A 140 -16.21 9.63 20.42
N MET A 141 -17.37 9.42 19.83
CA MET A 141 -18.66 9.83 20.40
C MET A 141 -19.22 8.69 21.25
N TYR A 142 -19.48 8.96 22.53
CA TYR A 142 -20.03 7.99 23.46
C TYR A 142 -21.43 8.38 23.90
N GLY A 143 -22.34 7.41 23.86
CA GLY A 143 -23.58 7.45 24.64
C GLY A 143 -23.28 7.19 26.11
N VAL A 144 -23.51 8.19 26.94
CA VAL A 144 -23.27 8.15 28.37
C VAL A 144 -24.44 7.47 29.08
N GLY A 145 -24.17 6.30 29.65
CA GLY A 145 -25.14 5.58 30.46
C GLY A 145 -25.31 6.20 31.85
N GLY A 146 -26.41 5.90 32.55
CA GLY A 146 -26.56 6.24 33.97
C GLY A 146 -25.50 5.56 34.85
N LEU A 147 -25.47 5.88 36.15
CA LEU A 147 -24.40 5.61 37.14
C LEU A 147 -23.78 4.18 37.18
N PHE A 148 -24.35 3.17 36.52
CA PHE A 148 -23.89 1.78 36.52
C PHE A 148 -23.80 1.14 35.12
N ARG A 149 -23.96 1.90 34.04
CA ARG A 149 -23.80 1.41 32.66
C ARG A 149 -22.50 1.92 32.08
N ARG A 150 -21.79 1.05 31.36
CA ARG A 150 -20.62 1.47 30.57
C ARG A 150 -21.08 2.38 29.44
N ASP A 151 -20.30 3.42 29.19
CA ASP A 151 -20.49 4.26 28.01
C ASP A 151 -20.42 3.40 26.75
N ARG A 152 -21.37 3.64 25.85
CA ARG A 152 -21.45 2.93 24.58
C ARG A 152 -20.85 3.79 23.50
N LEU A 153 -19.83 3.30 22.81
CA LEU A 153 -19.28 3.97 21.62
C LEU A 153 -20.36 4.01 20.53
N TRP A 154 -20.71 5.20 20.09
CA TRP A 154 -21.69 5.43 19.03
C TRP A 154 -21.01 5.55 17.68
N GLY A 155 -19.93 6.33 17.62
CA GLY A 155 -19.16 6.47 16.41
C GLY A 155 -17.77 7.01 16.64
N SER A 156 -16.92 6.82 15.65
CA SER A 156 -15.57 7.35 15.64
C SER A 156 -15.21 7.96 14.29
N PHE A 157 -14.30 8.93 14.37
CA PHE A 157 -13.58 9.51 13.24
C PHE A 157 -12.09 9.54 13.59
N VAL A 158 -11.23 9.22 12.63
CA VAL A 158 -9.77 9.21 12.83
C VAL A 158 -9.11 9.90 11.63
N CYS A 159 -8.15 10.77 11.92
CA CYS A 159 -7.27 11.38 10.93
C CYS A 159 -5.85 11.48 11.49
N ASP A 160 -4.83 11.55 10.64
CA ASP A 160 -3.45 11.82 11.06
C ASP A 160 -3.21 13.33 11.20
N LEU A 161 -2.30 13.72 12.11
CA LEU A 161 -1.97 15.13 12.30
C LEU A 161 -1.32 15.77 11.06
N TYR A 162 -0.60 14.97 10.27
CA TYR A 162 0.14 15.47 9.11
C TYR A 162 -0.80 15.99 8.02
N THR A 163 -1.94 15.35 7.81
CA THR A 163 -3.04 15.86 6.97
C THR A 163 -3.43 17.28 7.34
N ILE A 164 -3.72 17.51 8.62
CA ILE A 164 -4.18 18.82 9.12
C ILE A 164 -3.04 19.83 9.04
N TYR A 165 -1.83 19.38 9.30
CA TYR A 165 -0.64 20.20 9.14
C TYR A 165 -0.39 20.59 7.68
N ARG A 166 -0.84 19.82 6.69
CA ARG A 166 -0.68 20.18 5.27
C ARG A 166 -1.77 21.08 4.71
N SER A 167 -2.92 21.21 5.38
CA SER A 167 -3.98 22.08 4.89
C SER A 167 -3.58 23.55 4.99
N ASP A 168 -4.27 24.40 4.22
CA ASP A 168 -4.02 25.84 4.23
C ASP A 168 -4.07 26.40 5.67
N GLY A 169 -3.02 27.12 6.06
CA GLY A 169 -2.89 27.65 7.42
C GLY A 169 -2.70 26.58 8.50
N HIS A 170 -2.28 25.36 8.16
CA HIS A 170 -2.15 24.23 9.09
C HIS A 170 -3.44 23.97 9.88
N CYS A 171 -4.58 24.29 9.27
CA CYS A 171 -5.88 24.27 9.92
C CYS A 171 -6.99 23.79 9.00
N ILE A 172 -8.00 23.20 9.63
CA ILE A 172 -9.28 22.87 9.05
C ILE A 172 -10.30 23.69 9.83
N VAL A 173 -11.10 24.51 9.15
CA VAL A 173 -12.00 25.47 9.80
C VAL A 173 -13.45 25.13 9.49
N ARG A 174 -14.23 24.90 10.56
CA ARG A 174 -15.70 24.71 10.57
C ARG A 174 -16.20 23.64 9.60
N LYS A 175 -15.45 22.54 9.47
CA LYS A 175 -15.83 21.44 8.59
C LYS A 175 -16.65 20.38 9.31
N TRP A 176 -17.53 19.72 8.56
CA TRP A 176 -18.26 18.53 8.99
C TRP A 176 -17.42 17.27 8.72
N PHE A 177 -17.32 16.40 9.72
CA PHE A 177 -16.56 15.15 9.68
C PHE A 177 -17.48 13.96 9.96
N PRO A 178 -17.45 12.89 9.15
CA PRO A 178 -18.35 11.75 9.34
C PRO A 178 -17.99 10.94 10.57
N LEU A 179 -19.00 10.59 11.38
CA LEU A 179 -18.88 9.62 12.46
C LEU A 179 -19.34 8.24 11.96
N THR A 180 -18.52 7.23 12.20
CA THR A 180 -18.80 5.85 11.76
C THR A 180 -18.89 4.88 12.94
N SER A 181 -19.85 3.95 12.90
CA SER A 181 -20.11 2.99 13.97
C SER A 181 -18.93 2.04 14.21
N ALA A 182 -18.63 1.78 15.49
CA ALA A 182 -17.57 0.86 15.90
C ALA A 182 -18.01 -0.63 15.97
N LEU A 183 -19.28 -0.94 15.71
CA LEU A 183 -19.76 -2.33 15.65
C LEU A 183 -19.07 -3.15 14.55
N SER A 184 -18.41 -2.49 13.61
CA SER A 184 -17.62 -3.13 12.57
C SER A 184 -16.17 -3.45 12.99
N SER A 185 -15.67 -3.02 14.15
CA SER A 185 -14.23 -3.18 14.47
C SER A 185 -13.86 -4.37 15.37
N LYS A 186 -14.83 -5.15 15.87
CA LYS A 186 -14.54 -6.28 16.79
C LYS A 186 -15.02 -7.67 16.36
N GLU A 187 -15.74 -7.78 15.24
CA GLU A 187 -16.14 -9.07 14.65
C GLU A 187 -15.93 -9.12 13.13
N ARG A 188 -14.98 -8.34 12.58
CA ARG A 188 -14.54 -8.55 11.19
C ARG A 188 -13.49 -9.65 11.14
N SER A 189 -13.94 -10.89 11.03
CA SER A 189 -13.31 -11.81 10.07
C SER A 189 -13.36 -11.13 8.69
N ALA A 190 -12.30 -11.31 7.91
CA ALA A 190 -11.94 -10.48 6.76
C ALA A 190 -12.87 -10.56 5.53
N GLU A 191 -14.14 -10.93 5.67
CA GLU A 191 -14.97 -11.43 4.56
C GLU A 191 -16.13 -10.54 4.10
N ASN A 192 -16.54 -9.48 4.80
CA ASN A 192 -17.69 -8.67 4.33
C ASN A 192 -17.50 -7.17 4.59
N ASP A 193 -16.84 -6.49 3.65
CA ASP A 193 -16.65 -5.02 3.64
C ASP A 193 -17.65 -4.28 2.71
N TYR A 194 -18.72 -4.93 2.25
CA TYR A 194 -19.64 -4.42 1.22
C TYR A 194 -20.98 -3.86 1.75
N GLU A 195 -20.96 -3.06 2.81
CA GLU A 195 -22.15 -2.29 3.23
C GLU A 195 -21.80 -0.89 3.76
N GLY A 196 -20.94 -0.16 3.04
CA GLY A 196 -20.38 1.15 3.45
C GLY A 196 -21.33 2.36 3.45
N MET A 197 -22.63 2.16 3.70
CA MET A 197 -23.61 3.23 3.94
C MET A 197 -24.46 2.99 5.21
N SER A 198 -24.49 1.78 5.76
CA SER A 198 -25.21 1.45 7.00
C SER A 198 -24.41 1.77 8.29
N ASP A 199 -23.15 2.21 8.13
CA ASP A 199 -22.21 2.51 9.23
C ASP A 199 -22.13 4.00 9.61
N LEU A 200 -22.76 4.92 8.86
CA LEU A 200 -22.78 6.35 9.19
C LEU A 200 -23.72 6.59 10.37
N CYS A 201 -23.19 7.12 11.48
CA CYS A 201 -23.97 7.39 12.69
C CYS A 201 -24.13 8.89 13.00
N GLY A 202 -23.62 9.76 12.13
CA GLY A 202 -23.73 11.21 12.25
C GLY A 202 -22.53 11.97 11.70
N PHE A 203 -22.47 13.26 12.00
CA PHE A 203 -21.40 14.17 11.62
C PHE A 203 -20.95 15.02 12.81
N LEU A 204 -19.67 15.37 12.86
CA LEU A 204 -19.05 16.25 13.85
C LEU A 204 -18.63 17.55 13.15
N LYS A 205 -19.09 18.71 13.63
CA LYS A 205 -18.65 20.03 13.16
C LYS A 205 -17.51 20.51 14.06
N MET A 206 -16.33 20.72 13.49
CA MET A 206 -15.17 21.18 14.25
C MET A 206 -14.17 21.95 13.40
N SER A 207 -13.28 22.63 14.10
CA SER A 207 -12.08 23.24 13.55
C SER A 207 -10.86 22.63 14.24
N VAL A 208 -9.82 22.28 13.49
CA VAL A 208 -8.57 21.72 14.04
C VAL A 208 -7.37 22.49 13.49
N CYS A 209 -6.39 22.80 14.33
CA CYS A 209 -5.16 23.50 13.93
C CYS A 209 -3.95 22.81 14.57
N VAL A 210 -2.89 22.60 13.78
CA VAL A 210 -1.62 22.01 14.22
C VAL A 210 -0.50 23.03 14.04
N ARG A 211 0.14 23.44 15.13
CA ARG A 211 1.11 24.56 15.13
C ARG A 211 2.44 24.12 15.70
N ARG A 212 3.55 24.60 15.13
CA ARG A 212 4.87 24.48 15.76
C ARG A 212 5.01 25.55 16.85
N LEU A 213 5.35 25.16 18.08
CA LEU A 213 5.40 26.08 19.23
C LEU A 213 6.54 27.10 19.16
N HIS A 214 7.54 26.87 18.31
CA HIS A 214 8.78 27.66 18.22
C HIS A 214 9.04 28.27 16.84
N HIS A 215 8.03 28.29 15.96
CA HIS A 215 8.15 28.86 14.61
C HIS A 215 7.40 30.20 14.49
N ALA A 216 7.84 31.08 13.58
CA ALA A 216 7.26 32.41 13.38
C ALA A 216 5.78 32.40 12.93
N ASP A 217 5.30 31.25 12.45
CA ASP A 217 3.91 31.01 12.03
C ASP A 217 2.93 30.79 13.20
N ALA A 218 3.38 31.01 14.45
CA ALA A 218 2.55 30.89 15.65
C ALA A 218 1.35 31.86 15.68
N ASN A 219 1.35 32.91 14.86
CA ASN A 219 0.36 34.00 14.85
C ASN A 219 -0.76 33.85 13.80
N ILE A 220 -1.39 32.67 13.69
CA ILE A 220 -2.72 32.59 13.09
C ILE A 220 -3.72 33.18 14.11
N ASP A 221 -4.34 34.29 13.74
CA ASP A 221 -5.30 35.01 14.58
C ASP A 221 -6.40 34.06 15.11
N MET A 222 -6.67 34.09 16.41
CA MET A 222 -7.70 33.24 17.02
C MET A 222 -9.12 33.70 16.68
N SER A 223 -9.27 34.84 15.98
CA SER A 223 -10.54 35.33 15.43
C SER A 223 -11.17 34.37 14.40
N PHE A 224 -10.43 33.39 13.86
CA PHE A 224 -10.99 32.32 13.01
C PHE A 224 -12.10 31.48 13.70
N PHE A 225 -12.17 31.48 15.04
CA PHE A 225 -13.23 30.81 15.79
C PHE A 225 -14.40 31.73 16.17
N GLU A 226 -14.32 33.04 15.93
CA GLU A 226 -15.41 33.98 16.26
C GLU A 226 -16.58 33.83 15.29
N ASP A 227 -17.79 33.66 15.85
CA ASP A 227 -19.09 33.50 15.18
C ASP A 227 -19.31 34.56 14.10
N THR A 228 -18.90 34.24 12.89
CA THR A 228 -19.33 34.90 11.67
C THR A 228 -20.49 34.07 11.14
N THR A 229 -21.62 34.74 10.98
CA THR A 229 -22.94 34.23 10.58
C THR A 229 -22.88 32.98 9.69
N ASP A 230 -23.65 31.98 10.09
CA ASP A 230 -23.78 30.59 9.61
C ASP A 230 -24.29 30.47 8.15
N ASP A 231 -23.75 31.25 7.22
CA ASP A 231 -24.26 31.31 5.85
C ASP A 231 -23.20 31.11 4.77
N GLU A 232 -23.56 30.14 3.92
CA GLU A 232 -23.16 29.91 2.53
C GLU A 232 -21.85 29.15 2.27
N ARG A 233 -22.04 27.82 2.17
CA ARG A 233 -21.16 26.74 1.66
C ARG A 233 -20.35 25.99 2.71
N GLU A 234 -21.04 25.36 3.65
CA GLU A 234 -20.45 24.38 4.57
C GLU A 234 -20.16 23.06 3.87
N MET A 235 -19.08 23.02 3.09
CA MET A 235 -18.60 21.79 2.48
C MET A 235 -18.14 20.81 3.57
N VAL A 236 -18.50 19.54 3.44
CA VAL A 236 -17.99 18.47 4.32
C VAL A 236 -16.47 18.43 4.20
N PHE A 237 -15.75 18.08 5.27
CA PHE A 237 -14.28 17.99 5.24
C PHE A 237 -13.78 17.19 4.02
N THR A 238 -14.49 16.10 3.70
CA THR A 238 -14.27 15.23 2.54
C THR A 238 -14.32 15.98 1.21
N GLU A 239 -15.20 16.97 1.06
CA GLU A 239 -15.35 17.77 -0.17
C GLU A 239 -14.29 18.88 -0.30
N SER A 240 -13.66 19.26 0.81
CA SER A 240 -12.48 20.13 0.80
C SER A 240 -11.16 19.39 0.59
N LEU A 241 -11.20 18.05 0.49
CA LEU A 241 -10.00 17.27 0.24
C LEU A 241 -9.51 17.47 -1.19
N LEU A 242 -8.19 17.50 -1.33
CA LEU A 242 -7.55 17.60 -2.63
C LEU A 242 -7.81 16.33 -3.43
N HIS A 243 -8.28 16.51 -4.66
CA HIS A 243 -8.39 15.42 -5.62
C HIS A 243 -7.00 14.98 -6.04
N HIS A 244 -6.76 13.68 -5.94
CA HIS A 244 -5.52 13.04 -6.36
C HIS A 244 -5.85 11.93 -7.34
N THR A 245 -4.99 11.76 -8.33
CA THR A 245 -5.07 10.61 -9.21
C THR A 245 -4.01 9.60 -8.79
N MET A 246 -4.46 8.40 -8.41
CA MET A 246 -3.61 7.23 -8.32
C MET A 246 -3.49 6.60 -9.70
N THR A 247 -2.29 6.62 -10.24
CA THR A 247 -1.93 5.96 -11.49
C THR A 247 -1.43 4.57 -11.15
N VAL A 248 -2.02 3.53 -11.74
CA VAL A 248 -1.64 2.14 -11.50
C VAL A 248 -1.23 1.50 -12.82
N ARG A 249 0.03 1.10 -12.90
CA ARG A 249 0.57 0.36 -14.04
C ARG A 249 0.56 -1.13 -13.73
N VAL A 250 -0.17 -1.89 -14.53
CA VAL A 250 -0.22 -3.36 -14.48
C VAL A 250 0.55 -3.88 -15.67
N TYR A 251 1.76 -4.38 -15.42
CA TYR A 251 2.66 -4.85 -16.46
C TYR A 251 2.30 -6.28 -16.90
N LYS A 252 2.20 -7.21 -15.94
CA LYS A 252 2.18 -8.63 -16.26
C LYS A 252 1.59 -9.49 -15.15
N LEU A 253 0.88 -10.54 -15.52
CA LEU A 253 0.51 -11.66 -14.66
C LEU A 253 1.48 -12.83 -14.90
N CYS A 254 1.94 -13.49 -13.85
CA CYS A 254 2.89 -14.60 -13.96
C CYS A 254 2.72 -15.63 -12.84
N GLN A 255 3.25 -16.84 -13.09
CA GLN A 255 3.12 -17.99 -12.19
C GLN A 255 1.65 -18.31 -11.87
N LEU A 256 0.77 -18.09 -12.86
CA LEU A 256 -0.66 -18.34 -12.72
C LEU A 256 -0.93 -19.83 -12.52
N ASP A 257 -1.79 -20.12 -11.56
CA ASP A 257 -2.30 -21.46 -11.30
C ASP A 257 -3.08 -22.01 -12.50
N PRO A 258 -2.92 -23.29 -12.87
CA PRO A 258 -3.73 -23.92 -13.91
C PRO A 258 -5.24 -23.78 -13.68
N GLY A 259 -5.70 -23.73 -12.42
CA GLY A 259 -7.11 -23.48 -12.10
C GLY A 259 -7.59 -22.10 -12.54
N ILE A 260 -6.73 -21.08 -12.49
CA ILE A 260 -7.02 -19.74 -13.01
C ILE A 260 -6.97 -19.72 -14.54
N ILE A 261 -5.96 -20.35 -15.14
CA ILE A 261 -5.79 -20.38 -16.61
C ILE A 261 -6.93 -21.12 -17.29
N HIS A 262 -7.48 -22.17 -16.66
CA HIS A 262 -8.54 -23.01 -17.20
C HIS A 262 -9.92 -22.76 -16.57
N TYR A 263 -10.09 -21.64 -15.84
CA TYR A 263 -11.36 -21.31 -15.17
C TYR A 263 -12.56 -21.31 -16.12
N ASP A 264 -12.42 -20.71 -17.32
CA ASP A 264 -13.49 -20.62 -18.34
C ASP A 264 -13.01 -21.19 -19.69
N HIS A 265 -12.58 -22.46 -19.65
CA HIS A 265 -12.06 -23.16 -20.83
C HIS A 265 -13.14 -23.29 -21.92
N PRO A 266 -12.82 -23.06 -23.23
CA PRO A 266 -11.48 -23.00 -23.84
C PRO A 266 -10.86 -21.61 -23.95
N HIS A 267 -11.55 -20.55 -23.54
CA HIS A 267 -11.08 -19.17 -23.73
C HIS A 267 -11.23 -18.36 -22.46
N THR A 268 -10.33 -18.58 -21.52
CA THR A 268 -10.25 -17.79 -20.30
C THR A 268 -9.72 -16.39 -20.60
N TYR A 269 -10.46 -15.38 -20.17
CA TYR A 269 -10.00 -14.00 -20.15
C TYR A 269 -9.97 -13.49 -18.71
N LEU A 270 -8.87 -12.83 -18.35
CA LEU A 270 -8.63 -12.29 -17.02
C LEU A 270 -8.65 -10.76 -17.07
N ILE A 271 -9.20 -10.17 -16.03
CA ILE A 271 -9.21 -8.72 -15.80
C ILE A 271 -8.57 -8.46 -14.45
N VAL A 272 -7.68 -7.48 -14.36
CA VAL A 272 -7.16 -7.02 -13.08
C VAL A 272 -8.01 -5.83 -12.62
N GLN A 273 -8.68 -6.00 -11.49
CA GLN A 273 -9.36 -4.93 -10.78
C GLN A 273 -8.41 -4.36 -9.73
N VAL A 274 -8.39 -3.04 -9.58
CA VAL A 274 -7.70 -2.34 -8.49
C VAL A 274 -8.72 -1.51 -7.76
N GLN A 275 -8.77 -1.65 -6.43
CA GLN A 275 -9.72 -0.96 -5.55
C GLN A 275 -8.99 -0.25 -4.42
N VAL A 276 -9.38 1.00 -4.16
CA VAL A 276 -8.95 1.80 -3.01
C VAL A 276 -10.17 2.46 -2.38
N GLY A 277 -10.61 1.94 -1.24
CA GLY A 277 -11.86 2.37 -0.62
C GLY A 277 -13.06 2.05 -1.51
N LYS A 278 -13.79 3.07 -1.96
CA LYS A 278 -14.96 2.92 -2.87
C LYS A 278 -14.57 3.05 -4.35
N GLU A 279 -13.36 3.49 -4.63
CA GLU A 279 -12.89 3.75 -5.99
C GLU A 279 -12.31 2.48 -6.59
N GLU A 280 -12.66 2.21 -7.84
CA GLU A 280 -12.26 0.99 -8.54
C GLU A 280 -11.89 1.29 -10.00
N ALA A 281 -10.85 0.63 -10.48
CA ALA A 281 -10.44 0.67 -11.87
C ALA A 281 -10.13 -0.74 -12.40
N TYR A 282 -10.20 -0.90 -13.73
CA TYR A 282 -10.13 -2.21 -14.38
C TYR A 282 -9.23 -2.16 -15.61
N THR A 283 -8.42 -3.20 -15.80
CA THR A 283 -7.69 -3.45 -17.04
C THR A 283 -8.60 -4.02 -18.14
N HIS A 284 -8.07 -4.18 -19.36
CA HIS A 284 -8.76 -4.91 -20.41
C HIS A 284 -8.71 -6.39 -20.07
N ALA A 285 -9.66 -7.11 -20.64
CA ALA A 285 -9.69 -8.56 -20.60
C ALA A 285 -8.50 -9.09 -21.43
N VAL A 286 -7.53 -9.70 -20.75
CA VAL A 286 -6.38 -10.36 -21.39
C VAL A 286 -6.61 -11.86 -21.47
N LYS A 287 -6.29 -12.47 -22.61
CA LYS A 287 -6.48 -13.91 -22.80
C LYS A 287 -5.41 -14.69 -22.02
N ALA A 288 -5.83 -15.53 -21.08
CA ALA A 288 -4.94 -16.43 -20.36
C ALA A 288 -4.63 -17.66 -21.20
N THR A 289 -3.42 -17.71 -21.76
CA THR A 289 -2.96 -18.82 -22.61
C THR A 289 -1.83 -19.63 -21.98
N SER A 290 -1.15 -19.08 -20.97
CA SER A 290 -0.04 -19.73 -20.28
C SER A 290 0.05 -19.23 -18.83
N GLU A 291 1.02 -19.76 -18.08
CA GLU A 291 1.36 -19.28 -16.72
C GLU A 291 1.77 -17.80 -16.67
N SER A 292 2.00 -17.16 -17.82
CA SER A 292 2.35 -15.76 -17.90
C SER A 292 1.62 -15.01 -19.02
N VAL A 293 1.10 -13.83 -18.70
CA VAL A 293 0.28 -13.01 -19.58
C VAL A 293 0.67 -11.54 -19.41
N SER A 294 1.06 -10.88 -20.49
CA SER A 294 1.34 -9.44 -20.49
C SER A 294 0.03 -8.65 -20.48
N VAL A 295 -0.02 -7.61 -19.64
CA VAL A 295 -1.15 -6.68 -19.53
C VAL A 295 -0.75 -5.34 -20.13
N ASN A 296 0.34 -4.75 -19.64
CA ASN A 296 0.93 -3.49 -20.10
C ASN A 296 -0.07 -2.32 -20.21
N GLU A 297 -0.86 -2.12 -19.15
CA GLU A 297 -1.84 -1.05 -19.08
C GLU A 297 -1.68 -0.18 -17.83
N GLU A 298 -1.97 1.09 -18.02
CA GLU A 298 -2.07 2.10 -16.99
C GLU A 298 -3.55 2.42 -16.77
N ILE A 299 -4.00 2.37 -15.51
CA ILE A 299 -5.37 2.66 -15.10
C ILE A 299 -5.36 3.73 -14.00
N TYR A 300 -6.45 4.47 -13.86
CA TYR A 300 -6.51 5.63 -12.97
C TYR A 300 -7.64 5.49 -11.95
N LEU A 301 -7.33 5.77 -10.69
CA LEU A 301 -8.32 5.94 -9.62
C LEU A 301 -8.30 7.38 -9.12
N ARG A 302 -9.48 7.99 -8.98
CA ARG A 302 -9.61 9.35 -8.43
C ARG A 302 -9.85 9.25 -6.94
N LEU A 303 -8.83 9.60 -6.16
CA LEU A 303 -8.85 9.51 -4.71
C LEU A 303 -9.01 10.90 -4.11
N LEU A 304 -9.76 10.97 -3.00
CA LEU A 304 -9.69 12.10 -2.09
C LEU A 304 -8.55 11.84 -1.10
N TRP A 305 -7.62 12.79 -0.98
CA TRP A 305 -6.48 12.66 -0.07
C TRP A 305 -6.54 13.68 1.08
N PRO A 306 -6.30 13.24 2.33
CA PRO A 306 -6.01 11.86 2.75
C PRO A 306 -7.19 10.92 2.56
N THR A 307 -6.90 9.69 2.14
CA THR A 307 -7.93 8.67 2.01
C THR A 307 -8.16 7.98 3.37
N VAL A 308 -9.43 7.70 3.70
CA VAL A 308 -9.77 6.80 4.81
C VAL A 308 -9.39 5.34 4.50
N ALA A 309 -9.13 5.02 3.22
CA ALA A 309 -8.70 3.71 2.80
C ALA A 309 -7.32 3.39 3.40
N ARG A 310 -7.19 2.18 3.93
CA ARG A 310 -5.91 1.69 4.48
C ARG A 310 -5.22 0.67 3.59
N LYS A 311 -5.90 0.26 2.53
CA LYS A 311 -5.49 -0.85 1.67
C LYS A 311 -5.70 -0.50 0.20
N VAL A 312 -4.83 -1.06 -0.62
CA VAL A 312 -5.04 -1.20 -2.06
C VAL A 312 -5.28 -2.68 -2.32
N ILE A 313 -6.42 -3.00 -2.90
CA ILE A 313 -6.85 -4.37 -3.16
C ILE A 313 -6.75 -4.61 -4.66
N PHE A 314 -6.04 -5.66 -5.05
CA PHE A 314 -5.97 -6.14 -6.42
C PHE A 314 -6.75 -7.43 -6.52
N ARG A 315 -7.58 -7.58 -7.55
CA ARG A 315 -8.30 -8.83 -7.82
C ARG A 315 -8.13 -9.30 -9.25
N ILE A 316 -8.03 -10.61 -9.42
CA ILE A 316 -8.12 -11.25 -10.75
C ILE A 316 -9.58 -11.66 -10.93
N LEU A 317 -10.25 -11.07 -11.91
CA LEU A 317 -11.63 -11.35 -12.27
C LEU A 317 -11.69 -12.15 -13.58
N GLY A 318 -12.72 -12.98 -13.72
CA GLY A 318 -13.10 -13.55 -15.02
C GLY A 318 -13.72 -12.50 -15.96
N LYS A 319 -13.94 -12.89 -17.23
CA LYS A 319 -14.50 -12.02 -18.28
C LYS A 319 -15.78 -11.27 -17.87
N ASN A 320 -16.65 -11.91 -17.10
CA ASN A 320 -17.95 -11.38 -16.71
C ASN A 320 -17.89 -10.43 -15.49
N ARG A 321 -16.71 -10.26 -14.87
CA ARG A 321 -16.50 -9.43 -13.66
C ARG A 321 -17.41 -9.77 -12.47
N SER A 322 -18.08 -10.92 -12.51
CA SER A 322 -19.06 -11.33 -11.51
C SER A 322 -18.43 -11.92 -10.26
N GLU A 323 -17.26 -12.54 -10.40
CA GLU A 323 -16.57 -13.25 -9.33
C GLU A 323 -15.07 -12.96 -9.39
N ALA A 324 -14.49 -12.72 -8.22
CA ALA A 324 -13.06 -12.59 -8.04
C ALA A 324 -12.44 -13.97 -7.80
N LEU A 325 -11.52 -14.36 -8.67
CA LEU A 325 -10.83 -15.65 -8.62
C LEU A 325 -9.67 -15.64 -7.62
N ALA A 326 -9.09 -14.45 -7.40
CA ALA A 326 -7.94 -14.26 -6.54
C ALA A 326 -7.85 -12.81 -6.04
N GLU A 327 -7.24 -12.63 -4.88
CA GLU A 327 -7.02 -11.33 -4.26
C GLU A 327 -5.56 -11.16 -3.79
N ALA A 328 -5.05 -9.93 -3.92
CA ALA A 328 -3.82 -9.46 -3.30
C ALA A 328 -4.10 -8.14 -2.58
N VAL A 329 -3.58 -7.97 -1.36
CA VAL A 329 -3.83 -6.79 -0.54
C VAL A 329 -2.51 -6.13 -0.15
N LEU A 330 -2.36 -4.85 -0.48
CA LEU A 330 -1.27 -4.00 0.00
C LEU A 330 -1.77 -3.02 1.04
N ASN A 331 -1.00 -2.82 2.11
CA ASN A 331 -1.29 -1.81 3.12
C ASN A 331 -0.74 -0.45 2.66
N LEU A 332 -1.60 0.56 2.53
CA LEU A 332 -1.19 1.90 2.12
C LEU A 332 -0.17 2.54 3.07
N LYS A 333 -0.15 2.14 4.35
CA LYS A 333 0.89 2.59 5.31
C LYS A 333 2.29 2.15 4.89
N GLN A 334 2.42 1.05 4.16
CA GLN A 334 3.72 0.52 3.69
C GLN A 334 4.12 1.05 2.32
N CYS A 335 3.22 1.75 1.63
CA CYS A 335 3.39 2.20 0.25
C CYS A 335 3.51 3.72 0.20
N GLN A 336 4.34 4.35 1.04
CA GLN A 336 4.53 5.81 1.05
C GLN A 336 5.77 6.19 0.27
N GLY A 337 5.63 7.11 -0.70
CA GLY A 337 6.77 7.75 -1.36
C GLY A 337 7.32 8.88 -0.49
N ASP A 338 8.62 9.14 -0.57
CA ASP A 338 9.24 10.35 -0.02
C ASP A 338 9.61 11.22 -1.22
N ASP A 339 8.78 12.21 -1.56
CA ASP A 339 9.09 13.12 -2.67
C ASP A 339 10.00 14.28 -2.20
N GLU A 340 10.72 14.90 -3.14
CA GLU A 340 11.64 16.03 -2.86
C GLU A 340 10.93 17.25 -2.25
N CYS A 341 9.60 17.27 -2.26
CA CYS A 341 8.74 18.30 -1.67
C CYS A 341 8.17 17.90 -0.29
N GLY A 342 8.63 16.77 0.28
CA GLY A 342 8.15 16.22 1.55
C GLY A 342 6.69 15.72 1.51
N ARG A 343 6.07 15.58 0.33
CA ARG A 343 4.74 15.00 0.14
C ARG A 343 4.87 13.49 0.09
N CYS A 344 3.99 12.83 0.86
CA CYS A 344 4.02 11.39 1.04
C CYS A 344 2.72 10.78 0.60
N LEU A 345 2.52 10.92 -0.70
CA LEU A 345 1.48 10.23 -1.42
C LEU A 345 1.88 8.77 -1.62
N PRO A 346 0.92 7.87 -1.83
CA PRO A 346 1.23 6.48 -2.04
C PRO A 346 2.12 6.25 -3.26
N LEU A 347 3.18 5.48 -3.07
CA LEU A 347 4.11 5.06 -4.10
C LEU A 347 4.47 3.58 -3.87
N PHE A 348 4.44 2.80 -4.94
CA PHE A 348 4.82 1.40 -4.89
C PHE A 348 5.38 0.95 -6.23
N GLY A 349 6.42 0.13 -6.16
CA GLY A 349 6.88 -0.63 -7.32
C GLY A 349 7.88 0.11 -8.21
N PRO A 350 8.08 -0.39 -9.44
CA PRO A 350 7.50 -1.63 -9.97
C PRO A 350 7.94 -2.85 -9.16
N ALA A 351 6.99 -3.68 -8.70
CA ALA A 351 7.26 -4.85 -7.85
C ALA A 351 6.16 -5.90 -7.96
N PHE A 352 6.47 -7.14 -7.56
CA PHE A 352 5.51 -8.24 -7.60
C PHE A 352 4.55 -8.20 -6.39
N VAL A 353 3.26 -8.38 -6.66
CA VAL A 353 2.21 -8.64 -5.66
C VAL A 353 1.71 -10.07 -5.80
N ASN A 354 1.54 -10.76 -4.67
CA ASN A 354 1.13 -12.17 -4.65
C ASN A 354 -0.39 -12.28 -4.51
N PHE A 355 -1.00 -13.03 -5.43
CA PHE A 355 -2.42 -13.33 -5.41
C PHE A 355 -2.66 -14.66 -4.71
N HIS A 356 -3.69 -14.66 -3.88
CA HIS A 356 -4.17 -15.82 -3.16
C HIS A 356 -5.64 -16.08 -3.53
N ARG A 357 -6.04 -17.35 -3.55
CA ARG A 357 -7.43 -17.73 -3.79
C ARG A 357 -8.32 -17.13 -2.69
N ILE A 358 -9.49 -16.65 -3.09
CA ILE A 358 -10.54 -16.23 -2.16
C ILE A 358 -11.22 -17.50 -1.66
N GLU A 359 -11.16 -17.77 -0.36
CA GLU A 359 -11.78 -18.98 0.23
C GLU A 359 -13.31 -18.85 0.23
N GLU A 360 -14.02 -19.92 -0.13
CA GLU A 360 -15.48 -19.97 0.03
C GLU A 360 -15.84 -20.31 1.49
N PRO A 361 -16.91 -19.70 2.05
CA PRO A 361 -17.30 -19.93 3.44
C PRO A 361 -17.68 -21.40 3.66
N GLY A 362 -16.84 -22.14 4.39
CA GLY A 362 -17.07 -23.54 4.77
C GLY A 362 -15.97 -24.51 4.33
N GLU A 363 -15.02 -24.10 3.49
CA GLU A 363 -13.83 -24.91 3.24
C GLU A 363 -12.86 -24.84 4.43
N PRO A 364 -12.33 -25.98 4.92
CA PRO A 364 -11.31 -25.94 5.95
C PRO A 364 -10.08 -25.21 5.40
N SER A 365 -9.75 -24.05 5.97
CA SER A 365 -8.60 -23.21 5.62
C SER A 365 -7.31 -24.04 5.52
N ALA A 366 -7.07 -24.57 4.34
CA ALA A 366 -5.96 -25.45 4.04
C ALA A 366 -4.85 -24.59 3.43
N ALA A 367 -4.36 -23.63 4.21
CA ALA A 367 -3.22 -22.79 3.90
C ALA A 367 -3.38 -21.97 2.60
N VAL A 368 -3.87 -20.73 2.73
CA VAL A 368 -3.66 -19.56 1.84
C VAL A 368 -3.07 -19.96 0.48
N HIS A 369 -3.93 -20.45 -0.42
CA HIS A 369 -3.49 -20.97 -1.71
C HIS A 369 -2.98 -19.82 -2.57
N PHE A 370 -1.66 -19.69 -2.70
CA PHE A 370 -1.04 -18.90 -3.76
C PHE A 370 -1.64 -19.33 -5.11
N VAL A 371 -1.96 -18.38 -5.98
CA VAL A 371 -2.52 -18.65 -7.32
C VAL A 371 -1.86 -17.85 -8.45
N GLY A 372 -0.94 -16.94 -8.12
CA GLY A 372 -0.17 -16.19 -9.10
C GLY A 372 0.42 -14.90 -8.55
N ARG A 373 1.08 -14.14 -9.41
CA ARG A 373 1.62 -12.81 -9.09
C ARG A 373 1.39 -11.83 -10.22
N ALA A 374 1.27 -10.55 -9.88
CA ALA A 374 1.33 -9.46 -10.86
C ALA A 374 2.53 -8.57 -10.61
N LEU A 375 3.19 -8.13 -11.69
CA LEU A 375 4.14 -7.02 -11.64
C LEU A 375 3.36 -5.72 -11.78
N VAL A 376 3.35 -4.90 -10.73
CA VAL A 376 2.58 -3.67 -10.67
C VAL A 376 3.41 -2.51 -10.13
N GLU A 377 3.00 -1.31 -10.48
CA GLU A 377 3.50 -0.05 -9.94
C GLU A 377 2.32 0.88 -9.73
N PHE A 378 2.41 1.74 -8.72
CA PHE A 378 1.51 2.87 -8.64
C PHE A 378 2.19 4.09 -8.06
N ASP A 379 1.74 5.24 -8.53
CA ASP A 379 2.12 6.56 -8.07
C ASP A 379 0.89 7.46 -7.96
N CYS A 380 0.85 8.26 -6.91
CA CYS A 380 -0.23 9.21 -6.67
C CYS A 380 0.26 10.63 -6.94
N ALA A 381 -0.50 11.39 -7.72
CA ALA A 381 -0.24 12.79 -8.04
C ALA A 381 -1.45 13.67 -7.74
N GLU A 382 -1.21 14.94 -7.40
CA GLU A 382 -2.25 15.94 -7.21
C GLU A 382 -2.95 16.26 -8.54
N GLY A 383 -4.26 16.47 -8.47
CA GLY A 383 -5.11 16.80 -9.60
C GLY A 383 -5.78 15.60 -10.26
N ASP A 384 -6.80 15.90 -11.06
CA ASP A 384 -7.55 14.91 -11.81
C ASP A 384 -6.94 14.65 -13.17
N ARG A 385 -6.64 13.38 -13.47
CA ARG A 385 -6.42 12.94 -14.85
C ARG A 385 -7.78 12.61 -15.48
N VAL A 386 -7.92 13.03 -16.75
CA VAL A 386 -9.16 12.89 -17.53
C VAL A 386 -9.34 11.48 -18.11
N ARG A 387 -8.28 10.67 -18.17
CA ARG A 387 -8.33 9.33 -18.76
C ARG A 387 -8.70 8.29 -17.70
N ASP A 388 -9.46 7.27 -18.12
CA ASP A 388 -9.77 6.12 -17.26
C ASP A 388 -8.69 5.03 -17.39
N ARG A 389 -8.01 4.95 -18.55
CA ARG A 389 -6.93 4.01 -18.86
C ARG A 389 -6.15 4.33 -20.13
N CYS A 390 -4.92 3.84 -20.24
CA CYS A 390 -4.12 3.82 -21.47
C CYS A 390 -3.08 2.69 -21.48
N SER A 391 -2.37 2.52 -22.60
CA SER A 391 -1.25 1.58 -22.70
C SER A 391 0.01 2.19 -22.05
N ILE A 392 0.81 1.34 -21.41
CA ILE A 392 2.10 1.74 -20.85
C ILE A 392 3.08 2.09 -21.99
N PRO A 393 3.84 3.20 -21.90
CA PRO A 393 4.88 3.54 -22.87
C PRO A 393 5.93 2.43 -23.04
N ASP A 394 6.41 2.21 -24.27
CA ASP A 394 7.36 1.14 -24.60
C ASP A 394 8.66 1.17 -23.76
N GLU A 395 9.15 2.36 -23.41
CA GLU A 395 10.35 2.50 -22.58
C GLU A 395 10.13 1.99 -21.15
N GLU A 396 8.99 2.33 -20.55
CA GLU A 396 8.61 1.84 -19.22
C GLU A 396 8.36 0.33 -19.24
N ALA A 397 7.70 -0.18 -20.28
CA ALA A 397 7.50 -1.62 -20.45
C ALA A 397 8.83 -2.38 -20.58
N LYS A 398 9.80 -1.84 -21.34
CA LYS A 398 11.16 -2.42 -21.45
C LYS A 398 11.90 -2.41 -20.11
N TYR A 399 11.77 -1.33 -19.34
CA TYR A 399 12.34 -1.27 -18.00
C TYR A 399 11.71 -2.32 -17.07
N ALA A 400 10.38 -2.49 -17.15
CA ALA A 400 9.67 -3.51 -16.40
C ALA A 400 10.03 -4.94 -16.82
N ASP A 401 10.37 -5.19 -18.09
CA ASP A 401 10.90 -6.48 -18.54
C ASP A 401 12.30 -6.74 -18.00
N TYR A 402 13.14 -5.72 -17.92
CA TYR A 402 14.49 -5.82 -17.38
C TYR A 402 14.53 -6.24 -15.90
N ILE A 403 13.55 -5.82 -15.08
CA ILE A 403 13.45 -6.18 -13.65
C ILE A 403 12.85 -7.57 -13.40
N GLN A 404 12.34 -8.27 -14.43
CA GLN A 404 11.74 -9.60 -14.29
C GLN A 404 12.76 -10.74 -14.23
N GLY A 405 14.07 -10.45 -14.38
CA GLY A 405 15.12 -11.45 -14.31
C GLY A 405 15.06 -12.24 -12.99
N ARG A 406 15.26 -13.56 -13.05
CA ARG A 406 15.21 -14.44 -11.87
C ARG A 406 16.60 -14.97 -11.51
N CYS A 407 16.84 -15.14 -10.22
CA CYS A 407 17.98 -15.88 -9.68
C CYS A 407 17.48 -17.14 -8.97
N GLU A 408 18.31 -18.17 -8.99
CA GLU A 408 18.08 -19.38 -8.20
C GLU A 408 18.48 -19.14 -6.76
N TYR A 409 17.60 -19.55 -5.84
CA TYR A 409 17.78 -19.46 -4.41
C TYR A 409 17.47 -20.82 -3.78
N VAL A 410 18.03 -21.02 -2.59
CA VAL A 410 17.70 -22.16 -1.75
C VAL A 410 17.16 -21.61 -0.44
N LEU A 411 15.87 -21.80 -0.20
CA LEU A 411 15.24 -21.48 1.07
C LEU A 411 15.47 -22.64 2.05
N LEU A 412 16.22 -22.38 3.11
CA LEU A 412 16.43 -23.31 4.21
C LEU A 412 15.51 -22.94 5.38
N CYS A 413 14.62 -23.85 5.77
CA CYS A 413 13.73 -23.65 6.92
C CYS A 413 14.05 -24.67 8.02
N SER A 414 14.32 -24.18 9.23
CA SER A 414 14.54 -25.02 10.42
C SER A 414 13.46 -24.77 11.46
N PHE A 415 12.91 -25.83 12.04
CA PHE A 415 11.90 -25.73 13.08
C PHE A 415 12.54 -25.68 14.47
N SER A 416 12.71 -24.48 15.04
CA SER A 416 13.39 -24.28 16.34
C SER A 416 12.60 -24.86 17.52
N ASP A 417 11.33 -24.48 17.63
CA ASP A 417 10.50 -24.68 18.83
C ASP A 417 9.30 -25.60 18.63
N ALA A 418 9.29 -26.36 17.53
CA ALA A 418 8.27 -27.38 17.24
C ALA A 418 8.42 -28.64 18.12
N ASN A 419 8.55 -28.47 19.44
CA ASN A 419 8.89 -29.51 20.41
C ASN A 419 7.66 -30.10 21.12
N TYR A 420 6.45 -29.58 20.92
CA TYR A 420 5.26 -29.98 21.68
C TYR A 420 4.08 -30.33 20.78
N ILE A 421 3.40 -31.44 21.08
CA ILE A 421 2.21 -31.93 20.39
C ILE A 421 1.03 -31.97 21.36
N HIS A 422 -0.13 -31.46 20.93
CA HIS A 422 -1.37 -31.57 21.70
C HIS A 422 -1.84 -33.04 21.81
N PRO A 423 -2.33 -33.52 22.97
CA PRO A 423 -2.73 -34.92 23.18
C PRO A 423 -3.69 -35.49 22.14
N MET A 424 -4.53 -34.65 21.55
CA MET A 424 -5.46 -35.02 20.47
C MET A 424 -4.76 -35.53 19.20
N PHE A 425 -3.53 -35.09 18.94
CA PHE A 425 -2.74 -35.47 17.76
C PHE A 425 -1.70 -36.55 18.06
N ARG A 426 -1.66 -37.12 19.29
CA ARG A 426 -0.59 -38.05 19.71
C ARG A 426 -0.43 -39.31 18.83
N LYS A 427 -1.49 -39.71 18.14
CA LYS A 427 -1.53 -40.89 17.24
C LYS A 427 -1.66 -40.51 15.76
N LYS A 428 -1.56 -39.22 15.43
CA LYS A 428 -1.71 -38.70 14.08
C LYS A 428 -0.34 -38.28 13.55
N ASN A 429 -0.11 -38.52 12.26
CA ASN A 429 1.02 -37.92 11.58
C ASN A 429 0.77 -36.41 11.45
N ILE A 430 1.74 -35.61 11.84
CA ILE A 430 1.71 -34.16 11.72
C ILE A 430 2.68 -33.78 10.61
N ASN A 431 2.17 -33.12 9.59
CA ASN A 431 2.97 -32.62 8.48
C ASN A 431 2.94 -31.10 8.50
N PHE A 432 4.08 -30.48 8.26
CA PHE A 432 4.19 -29.05 8.01
C PHE A 432 4.40 -28.85 6.51
N ASN A 433 3.56 -28.03 5.89
CA ASN A 433 3.77 -27.60 4.51
C ASN A 433 4.45 -26.23 4.54
N ILE A 434 5.59 -26.12 3.87
CA ILE A 434 6.29 -24.86 3.67
C ILE A 434 6.35 -24.66 2.16
N SER A 435 5.88 -23.50 1.72
CA SER A 435 6.00 -23.08 0.33
C SER A 435 6.40 -21.62 0.25
N LEU A 436 7.04 -21.30 -0.86
CA LEU A 436 7.28 -19.92 -1.28
C LEU A 436 6.69 -19.80 -2.67
N GLY A 437 5.56 -19.11 -2.79
CA GLY A 437 4.75 -19.10 -4.01
C GLY A 437 4.43 -20.52 -4.49
N PRO A 438 4.79 -20.91 -5.74
CA PRO A 438 4.55 -22.25 -6.24
C PRO A 438 5.62 -23.28 -5.77
N PHE A 439 6.77 -22.84 -5.23
CA PHE A 439 7.87 -23.72 -4.84
C PHE A 439 7.61 -24.39 -3.49
N GLY A 440 7.76 -25.72 -3.41
CA GLY A 440 7.44 -26.50 -2.21
C GLY A 440 5.95 -26.75 -2.00
N ASN A 441 5.09 -26.16 -2.84
CA ASN A 441 3.65 -26.37 -2.80
C ASN A 441 3.26 -27.59 -3.65
N THR A 442 2.61 -28.57 -3.03
CA THR A 442 2.20 -29.83 -3.66
C THR A 442 1.14 -29.67 -4.75
N ALA A 443 0.44 -28.53 -4.79
CA ALA A 443 -0.51 -28.23 -5.86
C ALA A 443 0.18 -27.94 -7.21
N TYR A 444 1.48 -27.61 -7.17
CA TYR A 444 2.24 -27.20 -8.35
C TYR A 444 3.31 -28.24 -8.69
N SER A 445 3.54 -28.42 -9.98
CA SER A 445 4.65 -29.23 -10.50
C SER A 445 5.96 -28.43 -10.47
N THR A 446 6.43 -28.04 -9.28
CA THR A 446 7.73 -27.34 -9.09
C THR A 446 8.83 -28.28 -8.61
N THR A 447 10.08 -27.78 -8.65
CA THR A 447 11.34 -28.51 -8.40
C THR A 447 11.41 -29.22 -7.03
N ILE A 448 12.37 -30.13 -6.93
CA ILE A 448 12.65 -31.03 -5.79
C ILE A 448 12.75 -30.26 -4.47
N SER A 449 11.83 -30.51 -3.54
CA SER A 449 11.98 -30.14 -2.13
C SER A 449 12.61 -31.30 -1.36
N ALA A 450 13.60 -31.00 -0.53
CA ALA A 450 14.22 -31.98 0.34
C ALA A 450 13.83 -31.66 1.79
N HIS A 451 13.36 -32.65 2.52
CA HIS A 451 13.06 -32.50 3.94
C HIS A 451 13.76 -33.60 4.72
N ARG A 452 14.26 -33.24 5.91
CA ARG A 452 14.87 -34.17 6.84
C ARG A 452 14.21 -33.99 8.19
N THR A 453 13.43 -35.00 8.56
CA THR A 453 12.80 -35.12 9.88
C THR A 453 13.20 -36.47 10.44
N ILE A 454 13.72 -36.49 11.67
CA ILE A 454 14.09 -37.74 12.33
C ILE A 454 12.85 -38.31 13.01
N SER A 455 12.71 -39.64 12.99
CA SER A 455 11.65 -40.29 13.75
C SER A 455 11.90 -40.10 15.24
N ALA A 456 10.97 -39.44 15.93
CA ALA A 456 11.02 -39.22 17.37
C ALA A 456 9.68 -39.62 18.00
N THR A 457 9.74 -40.41 19.07
CA THR A 457 8.54 -40.82 19.80
C THR A 457 8.13 -39.73 20.79
N PRO A 458 6.92 -39.16 20.70
CA PRO A 458 6.47 -38.14 21.64
C PRO A 458 6.31 -38.72 23.05
N ALA A 459 6.88 -38.08 24.06
CA ALA A 459 6.77 -38.45 25.47
C ALA A 459 5.83 -37.49 26.19
N TYR A 460 4.96 -37.99 27.07
CA TYR A 460 4.06 -37.12 27.82
C TYR A 460 4.87 -36.24 28.80
N SER A 461 4.75 -34.92 28.67
CA SER A 461 5.55 -33.96 29.45
C SER A 461 5.07 -33.78 30.91
N GLY A 462 4.05 -34.53 31.36
CA GLY A 462 3.48 -34.40 32.70
C GLY A 462 2.48 -33.25 32.89
N MET A 463 2.40 -32.31 31.94
CA MET A 463 1.53 -31.12 32.03
C MET A 463 0.27 -31.25 31.16
N LYS A 464 0.37 -30.82 29.89
CA LYS A 464 -0.76 -30.75 28.94
C LYS A 464 -0.40 -31.24 27.54
N TYR A 465 0.89 -31.31 27.19
CA TYR A 465 1.38 -31.64 25.84
C TYR A 465 2.34 -32.84 25.88
N TYR A 466 2.50 -33.49 24.72
CA TYR A 466 3.56 -34.46 24.48
C TYR A 466 4.80 -33.73 23.96
N GLY A 467 5.94 -33.91 24.60
CA GLY A 467 7.22 -33.37 24.16
C GLY A 467 7.90 -34.28 23.14
N ILE A 468 8.53 -33.69 22.13
CA ILE A 468 9.40 -34.37 21.17
C ILE A 468 10.85 -33.96 21.48
N ALA A 469 11.68 -34.96 21.80
CA ALA A 469 13.08 -34.75 22.12
C ALA A 469 13.95 -34.70 20.85
N TRP A 470 13.80 -33.64 20.05
CA TRP A 470 14.62 -33.44 18.85
C TRP A 470 16.12 -33.29 19.13
N GLY A 471 16.48 -32.84 20.34
CA GLY A 471 17.86 -32.48 20.68
C GLY A 471 18.41 -31.44 19.70
N ASN A 472 19.62 -31.68 19.18
CA ASN A 472 20.27 -30.84 18.18
C ASN A 472 19.86 -31.18 16.73
N GLN A 473 18.97 -32.15 16.53
CA GLN A 473 18.56 -32.63 15.21
C GLN A 473 17.14 -32.16 14.89
N LYS A 474 17.00 -30.84 14.78
CA LYS A 474 15.72 -30.19 14.45
C LYS A 474 15.28 -30.56 13.03
N PRO A 475 13.96 -30.65 12.76
CA PRO A 475 13.46 -30.80 11.40
C PRO A 475 13.93 -29.65 10.52
N VAL A 476 14.35 -29.98 9.29
CA VAL A 476 14.79 -28.99 8.30
C VAL A 476 14.15 -29.30 6.96
N CYS A 477 13.77 -28.26 6.22
CA CYS A 477 13.29 -28.32 4.85
C CYS A 477 14.16 -27.41 3.97
N GLU A 478 14.50 -27.89 2.80
CA GLU A 478 15.21 -27.17 1.75
C GLU A 478 14.29 -27.07 0.52
N ILE A 479 14.07 -25.85 0.06
CA ILE A 479 13.23 -25.55 -1.09
C ILE A 479 14.07 -24.80 -2.11
N GLN A 480 14.35 -25.45 -3.24
CA GLN A 480 14.92 -24.80 -4.40
C GLN A 480 13.85 -23.93 -5.06
N CYS A 481 14.16 -22.66 -5.26
CA CYS A 481 13.21 -21.70 -5.80
C CYS A 481 13.89 -20.67 -6.70
N ALA A 482 13.12 -20.06 -7.60
CA ALA A 482 13.62 -19.03 -8.50
C ALA A 482 12.77 -17.75 -8.35
N TRP A 483 13.41 -16.68 -7.93
CA TRP A 483 12.77 -15.39 -7.59
C TRP A 483 13.45 -14.23 -8.27
N GLU A 484 12.77 -13.09 -8.34
CA GLU A 484 13.28 -11.88 -8.96
C GLU A 484 14.66 -11.47 -8.41
N ASN A 485 15.57 -11.12 -9.31
CA ASN A 485 16.89 -10.62 -8.96
C ASN A 485 16.78 -9.15 -8.54
N ILE A 486 16.84 -8.91 -7.23
CA ILE A 486 16.79 -7.57 -6.64
C ILE A 486 18.17 -6.93 -6.44
N GLU A 487 19.27 -7.63 -6.73
CA GLU A 487 20.64 -7.15 -6.44
C GLU A 487 20.93 -5.79 -7.07
N ARG A 488 20.48 -5.59 -8.31
CA ARG A 488 20.66 -4.31 -9.02
C ARG A 488 19.89 -3.17 -8.37
N ARG A 489 18.68 -3.43 -7.88
CA ARG A 489 17.86 -2.42 -7.18
C ARG A 489 18.51 -2.05 -5.86
N ILE A 490 18.95 -3.04 -5.10
CA ILE A 490 19.69 -2.84 -3.85
C ILE A 490 20.99 -2.07 -4.12
N GLY A 491 21.76 -2.46 -5.14
CA GLY A 491 23.01 -1.79 -5.50
C GLY A 491 22.83 -0.31 -5.87
N ARG A 492 21.79 0.01 -6.66
CA ARG A 492 21.44 1.40 -6.99
C ARG A 492 20.96 2.17 -5.75
N CYS A 493 20.12 1.58 -4.92
CA CYS A 493 19.65 2.19 -3.68
C CYS A 493 20.82 2.52 -2.75
N ASN A 494 21.74 1.56 -2.56
CA ASN A 494 22.95 1.74 -1.76
C ASN A 494 23.84 2.88 -2.31
N ALA A 495 23.99 2.98 -3.63
CA ALA A 495 24.77 4.05 -4.26
C ALA A 495 24.14 5.43 -4.04
N VAL A 496 22.81 5.56 -4.25
CA VAL A 496 22.07 6.80 -4.00
C VAL A 496 22.15 7.20 -2.53
N GLN A 497 21.92 6.26 -1.61
CA GLN A 497 22.02 6.51 -0.18
C GLN A 497 23.44 6.94 0.23
N HIS A 498 24.46 6.33 -0.35
CA HIS A 498 25.85 6.71 -0.08
C HIS A 498 26.14 8.15 -0.54
N ILE A 499 25.64 8.55 -1.71
CA ILE A 499 25.77 9.92 -2.22
C ILE A 499 25.02 10.90 -1.32
N ALA A 500 23.77 10.60 -0.96
CA ALA A 500 22.98 11.43 -0.05
C ALA A 500 23.70 11.67 1.29
N ASN A 501 24.16 10.59 1.93
CA ASN A 501 24.91 10.67 3.19
C ASN A 501 26.20 11.49 3.06
N MET A 502 26.86 11.46 1.89
CA MET A 502 28.07 12.25 1.64
C MET A 502 27.74 13.74 1.47
N VAL A 503 26.67 14.07 0.73
CA VAL A 503 26.18 15.45 0.59
C VAL A 503 25.81 16.02 1.95
N ASP A 504 25.08 15.27 2.78
CA ASP A 504 24.70 15.72 4.12
C ASP A 504 25.92 16.01 5.00
N ARG A 505 26.96 15.18 4.93
CA ARG A 505 28.21 15.44 5.67
C ARG A 505 28.88 16.73 5.22
N LEU A 506 28.94 16.98 3.90
CA LEU A 506 29.56 18.19 3.35
C LEU A 506 28.77 19.45 3.71
N VAL A 507 27.44 19.40 3.63
CA VAL A 507 26.56 20.50 4.04
C VAL A 507 26.73 20.79 5.54
N ASN A 508 26.72 19.75 6.39
CA ASN A 508 26.90 19.91 7.83
C ASN A 508 28.29 20.44 8.19
N ALA A 509 29.34 20.10 7.44
CA ALA A 509 30.67 20.67 7.61
C ALA A 509 30.68 22.17 7.25
N ALA A 510 30.08 22.54 6.11
CA ALA A 510 30.00 23.94 5.68
C ALA A 510 29.22 24.83 6.65
N VAL A 511 28.11 24.33 7.22
CA VAL A 511 27.30 25.06 8.23
C VAL A 511 28.06 25.25 9.56
N ARG A 512 29.02 24.38 9.89
CA ARG A 512 29.84 24.52 11.11
C ARG A 512 31.00 25.51 10.96
N GLU A 513 31.37 25.85 9.73
CA GLU A 513 32.45 26.80 9.43
C GLU A 513 31.94 28.25 9.22
N THR A 514 30.62 28.45 9.17
CA THR A 514 29.92 29.76 9.20
C THR A 514 29.39 30.06 10.59
#